data_AF-A0AAD6QIQ4-F1
#
_entry.id   AF-A0AAD6QIQ4-F1
#
_cell.length_a   1.000
_cell.length_b   1.000
_cell.length_c   1.000
_cell.angle_alpha   90.00
_cell.angle_beta   90.00
_cell.angle_gamma   90.00
#
_symmetry.space_group_name_H-M   'P 1'
#
loop_
_entity.id
_entity.type
_entity.pdbx_description
1 polymer ?
#
loop_
_entity_poly.entity_id
_entity_poly.type
_entity_poly.pdbx_seq_one_letter_code
_entity_poly.pdbx_strand_id
1 'polypeptide(L)'
;MEHCSINRSARHESPQPTKQKTAGFFAKSTPECDEVVGAASGDTCFTIAQSFNLTAASFDVINPNLNCTALFVGQWLCVAGLV
;
A
#
# COMPACT_ATOMS: atom_id res chain seq x y z
N MET A 1 15.70 6.05 -29.84
CA MET A 1 14.28 6.27 -29.50
C MET A 1 13.60 4.93 -29.56
N GLU A 2 13.73 4.13 -28.50
CA GLU A 2 13.04 2.85 -28.42
C GLU A 2 12.13 2.91 -27.22
N HIS A 3 10.84 2.85 -27.52
CA HIS A 3 9.76 2.83 -26.56
C HIS A 3 9.85 1.51 -25.79
N CYS A 4 10.04 1.60 -24.48
CA CYS A 4 9.81 0.46 -23.60
C CYS A 4 8.31 0.14 -23.66
N SER A 5 7.96 -0.85 -24.47
CA SER A 5 6.62 -1.45 -24.51
C SER A 5 6.34 -2.11 -23.17
N ILE A 6 5.83 -1.34 -22.22
CA ILE A 6 5.32 -1.86 -20.95
C ILE A 6 4.06 -2.68 -21.30
N ASN A 7 4.23 -4.00 -21.37
CA ASN A 7 3.14 -4.96 -21.37
C ASN A 7 2.31 -4.76 -20.08
N ARG A 8 1.24 -3.96 -20.13
CA ARG A 8 0.26 -3.79 -19.06
C ARG A 8 -0.68 -5.00 -18.99
N SER A 9 -0.16 -6.19 -18.77
CA SER A 9 -0.97 -7.40 -18.64
C SER A 9 -0.40 -8.34 -17.59
N ALA A 10 -0.51 -7.88 -16.34
CA ALA A 10 -0.67 -8.75 -15.18
C ALA A 10 -1.40 -7.93 -14.11
N ARG A 11 -2.66 -7.56 -14.39
CA ARG A 11 -3.59 -7.32 -13.30
C ARG A 11 -3.71 -8.66 -12.60
N HIS A 12 -3.29 -8.71 -11.34
CA HIS A 12 -3.64 -9.80 -10.45
C HIS A 12 -5.17 -9.78 -10.32
N GLU A 13 -5.87 -10.48 -11.21
CA GLU A 13 -7.24 -10.90 -10.93
C GLU A 13 -7.12 -12.06 -9.93
N SER A 14 -7.12 -11.71 -8.64
CA SER A 14 -7.26 -12.70 -7.59
C SER A 14 -8.72 -13.18 -7.62
N PRO A 15 -9.01 -14.50 -7.61
CA PRO A 15 -10.38 -14.98 -7.57
C PRO A 15 -11.03 -14.52 -6.26
N GLN A 16 -12.05 -13.67 -6.34
CA GLN A 16 -12.79 -13.20 -5.18
C GLN A 16 -13.33 -14.40 -4.38
N PRO A 17 -13.03 -14.53 -3.08
CA PRO A 17 -13.79 -15.43 -2.22
C PRO A 17 -15.18 -14.82 -2.04
N THR A 18 -16.19 -15.56 -2.50
CA THR A 18 -17.59 -15.23 -2.33
C THR A 18 -17.93 -15.08 -0.84
N LYS A 19 -18.41 -13.89 -0.46
CA LYS A 19 -19.18 -13.59 0.77
C LYS A 19 -18.45 -13.85 2.11
N GLN A 20 -17.83 -12.83 2.68
CA GLN A 20 -17.38 -12.89 4.07
C GLN A 20 -18.54 -12.60 5.03
N LYS A 21 -19.14 -13.67 5.55
CA LYS A 21 -20.12 -13.67 6.64
C LYS A 21 -19.36 -13.64 7.98
N THR A 22 -19.83 -12.83 8.91
CA THR A 22 -19.27 -12.52 10.24
C THR A 22 -18.92 -13.74 11.12
N ALA A 23 -17.73 -13.71 11.74
CA ALA A 23 -17.40 -14.03 13.16
C ALA A 23 -16.00 -14.67 13.29
N GLY A 24 -15.10 -14.04 14.05
CA GLY A 24 -13.82 -14.65 14.44
C GLY A 24 -12.74 -13.65 14.83
N PHE A 25 -12.82 -13.10 16.05
CA PHE A 25 -11.71 -12.38 16.68
C PHE A 25 -10.54 -13.35 16.92
N PHE A 26 -9.31 -12.86 16.75
CA PHE A 26 -8.00 -13.56 16.77
C PHE A 26 -7.51 -14.14 15.44
N ALA A 27 -7.43 -13.32 14.39
CA ALA A 27 -6.31 -13.43 13.45
C ALA A 27 -5.41 -12.22 13.68
N LYS A 28 -4.08 -12.43 13.81
CA LYS A 28 -3.14 -11.33 13.57
C LYS A 28 -3.35 -10.94 12.12
N SER A 29 -4.07 -9.85 11.96
CA SER A 29 -4.67 -9.43 10.73
C SER A 29 -3.52 -8.77 9.93
N THR A 30 -3.00 -9.55 8.98
CA THR A 30 -1.88 -9.16 8.13
C THR A 30 -2.34 -8.00 7.27
N PRO A 31 -1.63 -6.86 7.26
CA PRO A 31 -2.05 -5.74 6.44
C PRO A 31 -2.15 -6.15 4.97
N GLU A 32 -3.35 -5.99 4.42
CA GLU A 32 -3.61 -6.07 2.99
C GLU A 32 -3.43 -4.70 2.36
N CYS A 33 -2.91 -4.69 1.13
CA CYS A 33 -2.54 -3.48 0.41
C CYS A 33 -3.21 -3.50 -0.95
N ASP A 34 -4.19 -2.62 -1.13
CA ASP A 34 -5.00 -2.51 -2.34
C ASP A 34 -4.37 -1.56 -3.36
N GLU A 35 -3.70 -0.50 -2.87
CA GLU A 35 -3.01 0.48 -3.70
C GLU A 35 -1.61 0.81 -3.16
N VAL A 36 -0.64 0.86 -4.07
CA VAL A 36 0.77 1.15 -3.80
C VAL A 36 1.27 2.36 -4.57
N VAL A 37 2.15 3.14 -3.94
CA VAL A 37 2.91 4.23 -4.57
C VAL A 37 4.39 4.04 -4.36
N GLY A 38 5.20 4.51 -5.31
CA GLY A 38 6.64 4.63 -5.15
C GLY A 38 6.99 6.03 -4.66
N ALA A 39 7.76 6.15 -3.57
CA ALA A 39 8.22 7.44 -3.08
C ALA A 39 9.06 8.19 -4.13
N ALA A 40 8.78 9.46 -4.34
CA ALA A 40 9.53 10.36 -5.21
C ALA A 40 10.52 11.23 -4.42
N SER A 41 11.36 11.97 -5.13
CA SER A 41 12.29 12.92 -4.50
C SER A 41 11.53 14.02 -3.78
N GLY A 42 11.82 14.20 -2.48
CA GLY A 42 11.16 15.19 -1.63
C GLY A 42 9.94 14.66 -0.87
N ASP A 43 9.53 13.42 -1.12
CA ASP A 43 8.47 12.79 -0.34
C ASP A 43 8.91 12.49 1.09
N THR A 44 7.92 12.54 1.98
CA THR A 44 7.99 12.05 3.36
C THR A 44 6.77 11.17 3.61
N CYS A 45 6.80 10.33 4.65
CA CYS A 45 5.58 9.61 5.04
C CYS A 45 4.40 10.54 5.29
N PHE A 46 4.64 11.74 5.84
CA PHE A 46 3.61 12.72 6.11
C PHE A 46 2.98 13.26 4.82
N THR A 47 3.79 13.68 3.84
CA THR A 47 3.28 14.24 2.58
C THR A 47 2.55 13.19 1.75
N ILE A 48 3.02 11.94 1.75
CA ILE A 48 2.34 10.81 1.11
C ILE A 48 1.01 10.54 1.82
N ALA A 49 1.01 10.31 3.14
CA ALA A 49 -0.22 10.04 3.88
C ALA A 49 -1.26 11.16 3.69
N GLN A 50 -0.86 12.42 3.75
CA GLN A 50 -1.73 13.57 3.53
C GLN A 50 -2.33 13.58 2.12
N SER A 51 -1.53 13.26 1.09
CA SER A 51 -2.00 13.24 -0.31
C SER A 51 -3.10 12.19 -0.54
N PHE A 52 -3.10 11.12 0.25
CA PHE A 52 -4.10 10.05 0.22
C PHE A 52 -5.16 10.16 1.32
N ASN A 53 -5.23 11.30 2.02
CA ASN A 53 -6.16 11.54 3.13
C ASN A 53 -6.06 10.51 4.26
N LEU A 54 -4.88 9.93 4.47
CA LEU A 54 -4.59 9.02 5.55
C LEU A 54 -4.11 9.78 6.79
N THR A 55 -4.53 9.29 7.95
CA THR A 55 -3.86 9.65 9.21
C THR A 55 -2.51 8.94 9.30
N ALA A 56 -1.58 9.49 10.08
CA ALA A 56 -0.31 8.80 10.37
C ALA A 56 -0.56 7.39 10.94
N ALA A 57 -1.49 7.25 11.88
CA ALA A 57 -1.84 5.96 12.47
C ALA A 57 -2.34 4.94 11.44
N SER A 58 -3.26 5.33 10.54
CA SER A 58 -3.76 4.42 9.50
C SER A 58 -2.68 4.06 8.48
N PHE A 59 -1.79 5.00 8.16
CA PHE A 59 -0.65 4.76 7.27
C PHE A 59 0.37 3.80 7.88
N ASP A 60 0.71 3.97 9.16
CA ASP A 60 1.64 3.09 9.87
C ASP A 60 1.10 1.67 10.00
N VAL A 61 -0.21 1.54 10.24
CA VAL A 61 -0.90 0.25 10.35
C VAL A 61 -0.79 -0.57 9.06
N ILE A 62 -0.93 0.05 7.89
CA ILE A 62 -0.79 -0.63 6.60
C ILE A 62 0.67 -0.70 6.10
N ASN A 63 1.63 -0.11 6.84
CA ASN A 63 3.06 -0.14 6.54
C ASN A 63 3.91 -0.48 7.80
N PRO A 64 3.68 -1.60 8.51
CA PRO A 64 4.21 -1.83 9.86
C PRO A 64 5.74 -1.96 9.96
N ASN A 65 6.43 -2.13 8.84
CA ASN A 65 7.89 -2.25 8.77
C ASN A 65 8.58 -0.99 8.21
N LEU A 66 7.81 0.07 7.94
CA LEU A 66 8.32 1.29 7.34
C LEU A 66 9.06 2.14 8.37
N ASN A 67 10.29 2.51 8.06
CA ASN A 67 11.02 3.54 8.78
C ASN A 67 10.91 4.88 8.05
N CYS A 68 10.03 5.76 8.53
CA CYS A 68 9.80 7.08 7.94
C CYS A 68 10.99 8.04 8.00
N THR A 69 11.97 7.78 8.86
CA THR A 69 13.21 8.59 8.93
C THR A 69 14.27 8.16 7.91
N ALA A 70 14.08 7.02 7.26
CA ALA A 70 14.99 6.44 6.28
C ALA A 70 14.28 6.12 4.96
N LEU A 71 13.25 6.88 4.61
CA LEU A 71 12.54 6.76 3.35
C LEU A 71 13.49 7.06 2.18
N PHE A 72 13.46 6.23 1.14
CA PHE A 72 14.28 6.42 -0.07
C PHE A 72 13.41 6.47 -1.33
N VAL A 73 13.92 7.16 -2.37
CA VAL A 73 13.25 7.27 -3.67
C VAL A 73 13.08 5.88 -4.28
N GLY A 74 11.87 5.57 -4.73
CA GLY A 74 11.50 4.27 -5.30
C GLY A 74 11.06 3.23 -4.26
N GLN A 75 11.04 3.55 -2.97
CA GLN A 75 10.44 2.68 -1.96
C GLN A 75 8.93 2.56 -2.20
N TRP A 76 8.38 1.34 -2.14
CA TRP A 76 6.95 1.09 -2.28
C TRP A 76 6.23 1.25 -0.94
N LEU A 77 5.13 1.99 -0.94
CA LEU A 77 4.29 2.26 0.25
C LEU A 77 2.82 2.00 -0.07
N CYS A 78 2.12 1.41 0.88
CA CYS A 78 0.69 1.18 0.82
C CYS A 78 -0.07 2.46 1.16
N VAL A 79 -1.04 2.82 0.32
CA VAL A 79 -1.87 4.04 0.47
C VAL A 79 -3.37 3.74 0.50
N ALA A 80 -3.75 2.49 0.23
CA ALA A 80 -5.08 1.95 0.52
C ALA A 80 -4.93 0.50 0.97
N GLY A 81 -5.71 0.09 1.96
CA GLY A 81 -5.61 -1.24 2.54
C GLY A 81 -6.37 -1.35 3.86
N LEU A 82 -6.31 -2.54 4.44
CA LEU A 82 -6.94 -2.92 5.69
C LEU A 82 -6.03 -3.88 6.47
N VAL A 83 -6.32 -4.07 7.75
CA VAL A 83 -5.64 -5.08 8.57
C VAL A 83 -6.47 -6.33 8.72
#